data_AF-Q83YA1-F1
#
_entry.id   AF-Q83YA1-F1
#
_cell.length_a   1.000
_cell.length_b   1.000
_cell.length_c   1.000
_cell.angle_alpha   90.00
_cell.angle_beta   90.00
_cell.angle_gamma   90.00
#
_symmetry.space_group_name_H-M   'P 1'
#
loop_
_entity.id
_entity.type
_entity.pdbx_description
1 polymer ?
#
loop_
_entity_poly.entity_id
_entity_poly.type
_entity_poly.pdbx_seq_one_letter_code
_entity_poly.pdbx_strand_id
1 'polypeptide(L)'
;QPNAMGGREVGGLANTLAAHMDYDSPGARSRVADFWGTGAVADGPGYKAVDMFEAVHRGDIRVIWIMGTNPAVSLPDSARVREALARCPTVIVSDLRRPHRYHGPRGHPPTRRWAGGKRMATVTNSERRISRQRCFLPLPAEVKPDWWIMSSVAGKPGFGEAFNYKRPADIFREHAALSAHENNGERLFNLAGLANLSDAGYEALIPVQWPVMEGAGVEAEGSTRLFSDGRFVTDNQRARFVAINTRLPAQQTSDDYPMVVNTGRIRDQWHT
;
A
#
# COMPACT_ATOMS: atom_id res chain seq x y z
N GLN A 1 3.12 -9.73 6.61
CA GLN A 1 3.68 -8.59 5.87
C GLN A 1 4.02 -7.47 6.85
N PRO A 2 5.24 -6.92 6.82
CA PRO A 2 5.72 -5.97 7.82
C PRO A 2 5.13 -4.55 7.68
N ASN A 3 4.61 -4.18 6.50
CA ASN A 3 4.10 -2.84 6.22
C ASN A 3 2.71 -2.84 5.56
N ALA A 4 1.87 -3.82 5.92
CA ALA A 4 0.50 -3.89 5.38
C ALA A 4 -0.36 -2.71 5.87
N MET A 5 -0.08 -2.19 7.07
CA MET A 5 -0.77 -1.00 7.58
C MET A 5 -0.31 0.25 6.82
N GLY A 6 1.00 0.47 6.69
CA GLY A 6 1.53 1.61 5.92
C GLY A 6 1.09 1.62 4.45
N GLY A 7 0.92 0.44 3.84
CA GLY A 7 0.31 0.34 2.51
C GLY A 7 -1.11 0.91 2.43
N ARG A 8 -1.92 0.78 3.50
CA ARG A 8 -3.27 1.36 3.56
C ARG A 8 -3.24 2.85 3.88
N GLU A 9 -2.30 3.28 4.73
CA GLU A 9 -2.09 4.69 5.08
C GLU A 9 -1.78 5.54 3.84
N VAL A 10 -1.03 4.99 2.87
CA VAL A 10 -0.66 5.69 1.63
C VAL A 10 -1.65 5.48 0.48
N GLY A 11 -2.82 4.85 0.70
CA GLY A 11 -3.82 4.62 -0.35
C GLY A 11 -3.49 3.46 -1.30
N GLY A 12 -2.73 2.46 -0.85
CA GLY A 12 -2.35 1.28 -1.64
C GLY A 12 -3.46 0.25 -1.85
N LEU A 13 -4.72 0.57 -1.51
CA LEU A 13 -5.89 -0.22 -1.87
C LEU A 13 -6.66 0.49 -2.98
N ALA A 14 -7.14 -0.28 -3.96
CA ALA A 14 -7.87 0.27 -5.11
C ALA A 14 -9.15 1.05 -4.73
N ASN A 15 -9.69 0.81 -3.53
CA ASN A 15 -10.94 1.41 -3.05
C ASN A 15 -10.74 2.55 -2.04
N THR A 16 -9.51 3.00 -1.81
CA THR A 16 -9.20 4.07 -0.85
C THR A 16 -8.32 5.12 -1.50
N LEU A 17 -8.50 6.38 -1.11
CA LEU A 17 -7.52 7.44 -1.30
C LEU A 17 -6.44 7.36 -0.21
N ALA A 18 -5.36 8.14 -0.37
CA ALA A 18 -4.32 8.25 0.66
C ALA A 18 -4.86 8.84 1.98
N ALA A 19 -4.14 8.60 3.06
CA ALA A 19 -4.44 9.09 4.41
C ALA A 19 -5.82 8.69 4.96
N HIS A 20 -6.22 7.43 4.74
CA HIS A 20 -7.48 6.85 5.22
C HIS A 20 -8.72 7.64 4.77
N MET A 21 -8.70 8.14 3.54
CA MET A 21 -9.86 8.75 2.90
C MET A 21 -10.51 7.74 1.96
N ASP A 22 -11.84 7.68 1.97
CA ASP A 22 -12.60 6.89 1.01
C ASP A 22 -13.11 7.78 -0.12
N TYR A 23 -13.34 7.20 -1.31
CA TYR A 23 -13.89 7.93 -2.46
C TYR A 23 -15.26 8.54 -2.19
N ASP A 24 -16.07 7.85 -1.39
CA ASP A 24 -17.44 8.27 -1.04
C ASP A 24 -17.49 9.23 0.16
N SER A 25 -16.34 9.51 0.79
CA SER A 25 -16.27 10.48 1.89
C SER A 25 -16.48 11.90 1.34
N PRO A 26 -17.42 12.69 1.90
CA PRO A 26 -17.65 14.06 1.45
C PRO A 26 -16.36 14.89 1.41
N GLY A 27 -16.10 15.52 0.26
CA GLY A 27 -14.94 16.40 0.07
C GLY A 27 -13.57 15.70 -0.03
N ALA A 28 -13.46 14.39 0.18
CA ALA A 28 -12.18 13.68 0.20
C ALA A 28 -11.40 13.78 -1.12
N ARG A 29 -12.10 13.65 -2.26
CA ARG A 29 -11.49 13.79 -3.58
C ARG A 29 -10.96 15.21 -3.83
N SER A 30 -11.73 16.24 -3.47
CA SER A 30 -11.30 17.64 -3.57
C SER A 30 -10.07 17.88 -2.72
N ARG A 31 -10.10 17.46 -1.45
CA ARG A 31 -8.96 17.64 -0.53
C ARG A 31 -7.65 17.04 -1.06
N VAL A 32 -7.70 15.85 -1.65
CA VAL A 32 -6.52 15.23 -2.27
C VAL A 32 -6.10 15.99 -3.53
N ALA A 33 -7.06 16.40 -4.36
CA ALA A 33 -6.83 17.20 -5.56
C ALA A 33 -6.16 18.54 -5.22
N ASP A 34 -6.69 19.25 -4.22
CA ASP A 34 -6.23 20.54 -3.74
C ASP A 34 -4.82 20.42 -3.13
N PHE A 35 -4.59 19.43 -2.28
CA PHE A 35 -3.28 19.20 -1.67
C PHE A 35 -2.17 18.94 -2.71
N TRP A 36 -2.46 18.15 -3.75
CA TRP A 36 -1.50 17.85 -4.83
C TRP A 36 -1.56 18.85 -5.99
N GLY A 37 -2.44 19.85 -5.96
CA GLY A 37 -2.62 20.83 -7.03
C GLY A 37 -3.01 20.21 -8.38
N THR A 38 -3.83 19.17 -8.38
CA THR A 38 -4.22 18.42 -9.58
C THR A 38 -5.74 18.42 -9.80
N GLY A 39 -6.18 18.61 -11.04
CA GLY A 39 -7.59 18.43 -11.41
C GLY A 39 -7.97 16.98 -11.72
N ALA A 40 -7.03 16.03 -11.65
CA ALA A 40 -7.17 14.68 -12.18
C ALA A 40 -7.08 13.61 -11.08
N VAL A 41 -8.03 13.60 -10.14
CA VAL A 41 -8.21 12.49 -9.18
C VAL A 41 -9.31 11.56 -9.70
N ALA A 42 -9.06 10.26 -9.64
CA ALA A 42 -9.97 9.23 -10.13
C ALA A 42 -11.41 9.41 -9.60
N ASP A 43 -12.40 9.08 -10.43
CA ASP A 43 -13.82 9.26 -10.11
C ASP A 43 -14.39 8.25 -9.12
N GLY A 44 -13.66 7.18 -8.86
CA GLY A 44 -14.06 6.14 -7.93
C GLY A 44 -13.01 5.05 -7.78
N PRO A 45 -13.37 3.97 -7.05
CA PRO A 45 -12.51 2.81 -6.85
C PRO A 45 -12.01 2.17 -8.15
N GLY A 46 -10.76 1.74 -8.15
CA GLY A 46 -10.21 0.86 -9.17
C GLY A 46 -10.56 -0.62 -8.94
N TYR A 47 -10.07 -1.49 -9.84
CA TYR A 47 -10.25 -2.93 -9.70
C TYR A 47 -9.50 -3.51 -8.49
N LYS A 48 -10.18 -4.39 -7.74
CA LYS A 48 -9.54 -5.23 -6.72
C LYS A 48 -8.69 -6.31 -7.40
N ALA A 49 -7.77 -6.94 -6.67
CA ALA A 49 -6.75 -7.81 -7.26
C ALA A 49 -7.29 -8.91 -8.20
N VAL A 50 -8.35 -9.64 -7.81
CA VAL A 50 -8.94 -10.70 -8.66
C VAL A 50 -9.61 -10.09 -9.89
N ASP A 51 -10.46 -9.07 -9.69
CA ASP A 51 -11.17 -8.38 -10.77
C ASP A 51 -10.20 -7.70 -11.76
N MET A 52 -9.06 -7.21 -11.26
CA MET A 52 -8.00 -6.59 -12.06
C MET A 52 -7.39 -7.61 -13.02
N PHE A 53 -7.11 -8.84 -12.58
CA PHE A 53 -6.58 -9.87 -13.47
C PHE A 53 -7.62 -10.38 -14.47
N GLU A 54 -8.91 -10.37 -14.11
CA GLU A 54 -9.98 -10.61 -15.09
C GLU A 54 -10.07 -9.47 -16.12
N ALA A 55 -9.91 -8.21 -15.71
CA ALA A 55 -9.84 -7.06 -16.62
C ALA A 55 -8.62 -7.12 -17.56
N VAL A 56 -7.46 -7.57 -17.05
CA VAL A 56 -6.28 -7.87 -17.89
C VAL A 56 -6.60 -8.99 -18.88
N HIS A 57 -7.27 -10.05 -18.45
CA HIS A 57 -7.63 -11.18 -19.32
C HIS A 57 -8.56 -10.76 -20.46
N ARG A 58 -9.57 -9.94 -20.17
CA ARG A 58 -10.49 -9.37 -21.16
C ARG A 58 -9.84 -8.36 -22.10
N GLY A 59 -8.71 -7.76 -21.71
CA GLY A 59 -7.99 -6.76 -22.49
C GLY A 59 -8.30 -5.30 -22.12
N ASP A 60 -9.11 -5.08 -21.08
CA ASP A 60 -9.44 -3.74 -20.54
C ASP A 60 -8.18 -3.07 -19.99
N ILE A 61 -7.28 -3.85 -19.36
CA ILE A 61 -5.98 -3.40 -18.86
C ILE A 61 -4.87 -3.89 -19.79
N ARG A 62 -4.23 -2.95 -20.49
CA ARG A 62 -3.17 -3.25 -21.46
C ARG A 62 -1.74 -3.11 -20.90
N VAL A 63 -1.61 -2.45 -19.75
CA VAL A 63 -0.33 -2.27 -19.06
C VAL A 63 -0.55 -2.60 -17.59
N ILE A 64 0.27 -3.51 -17.05
CA ILE A 64 0.28 -3.84 -15.63
C ILE A 64 1.70 -3.73 -15.07
N TRP A 65 1.83 -3.06 -13.92
CA TRP A 65 3.08 -2.95 -13.20
C TRP A 65 2.95 -3.62 -11.83
N ILE A 66 3.74 -4.67 -11.62
CA ILE A 66 3.73 -5.49 -10.42
C ILE A 66 4.99 -5.15 -9.61
N MET A 67 4.80 -4.65 -8.39
CA MET A 67 5.88 -4.18 -7.52
C MET A 67 5.89 -4.95 -6.21
N GLY A 68 6.97 -5.71 -5.95
CA GLY A 68 7.22 -6.36 -4.65
C GLY A 68 6.20 -7.43 -4.23
N THR A 69 5.63 -8.15 -5.20
CA THR A 69 4.73 -9.29 -4.97
C THR A 69 4.85 -10.29 -6.13
N ASN A 70 4.21 -11.46 -6.06
CA ASN A 70 4.11 -12.43 -7.15
C ASN A 70 2.69 -13.02 -7.28
N PRO A 71 1.79 -12.36 -8.02
CA PRO A 71 0.39 -12.75 -8.12
C PRO A 71 0.20 -14.10 -8.83
N ALA A 72 1.16 -14.50 -9.68
CA ALA A 72 1.15 -15.81 -10.34
C ALA A 72 1.38 -16.99 -9.37
N VAL A 73 1.67 -16.72 -8.09
CA VAL A 73 1.81 -17.72 -7.02
C VAL A 73 0.85 -17.45 -5.88
N SER A 74 0.66 -16.18 -5.49
CA SER A 74 -0.04 -15.83 -4.26
C SER A 74 -1.56 -15.61 -4.40
N LEU A 75 -2.07 -15.42 -5.62
CA LEU A 75 -3.51 -15.24 -5.85
C LEU A 75 -4.22 -16.59 -6.07
N PRO A 76 -5.51 -16.67 -5.70
CA PRO A 76 -6.35 -17.81 -6.06
C PRO A 76 -6.45 -17.94 -7.58
N ASP A 77 -6.72 -19.16 -8.06
CA ASP A 77 -6.74 -19.49 -9.49
C ASP A 77 -5.47 -19.00 -10.23
N SER A 78 -4.31 -19.44 -9.74
CA SER A 78 -3.01 -19.02 -10.30
C SER A 78 -2.84 -19.35 -11.79
N ALA A 79 -3.59 -20.31 -12.34
CA ALA A 79 -3.58 -20.63 -13.76
C ALA A 79 -4.20 -19.48 -14.57
N ARG A 80 -5.37 -19.00 -14.14
CA ARG A 80 -6.05 -17.84 -14.74
C ARG A 80 -5.20 -16.58 -14.70
N VAL A 81 -4.56 -16.31 -13.57
CA VAL A 81 -3.64 -15.16 -13.41
C VAL A 81 -2.46 -15.24 -14.38
N ARG A 82 -1.85 -16.42 -14.56
CA ARG A 82 -0.76 -16.62 -15.52
C ARG A 82 -1.22 -16.43 -16.97
N GLU A 83 -2.45 -16.84 -17.30
CA GLU A 83 -3.03 -16.62 -18.62
C GLU A 83 -3.26 -15.13 -18.89
N ALA A 84 -3.83 -14.41 -17.92
CA ALA A 84 -4.02 -12.96 -18.01
C ALA A 84 -2.69 -12.23 -18.24
N LEU A 85 -1.65 -12.56 -17.47
CA LEU A 85 -0.31 -12.00 -17.63
C LEU A 85 0.29 -12.29 -19.02
N ALA A 86 0.06 -13.48 -19.57
CA ALA A 86 0.54 -13.84 -20.91
C ALA A 86 -0.20 -13.10 -22.04
N ARG A 87 -1.44 -12.67 -21.80
CA ARG A 87 -2.26 -11.89 -22.73
C ARG A 87 -1.97 -10.39 -22.64
N CYS A 88 -1.50 -9.90 -21.50
CA CYS A 88 -1.25 -8.49 -21.28
C CYS A 88 -0.13 -7.96 -22.21
N PRO A 89 -0.39 -6.94 -23.03
CA PRO A 89 0.60 -6.39 -23.95
C PRO A 89 1.89 -5.89 -23.27
N THR A 90 1.79 -5.39 -22.04
CA THR A 90 2.95 -4.88 -21.30
C THR A 90 2.85 -5.25 -19.82
N VAL A 91 3.76 -6.12 -19.40
CA VAL A 91 3.95 -6.49 -17.99
C VAL A 91 5.30 -5.94 -17.53
N ILE A 92 5.26 -5.08 -16.52
CA ILE A 92 6.43 -4.51 -15.84
C ILE A 92 6.53 -5.15 -14.46
N VAL A 93 7.71 -5.65 -14.10
CA VAL A 93 7.96 -6.25 -12.78
C VAL A 93 9.11 -5.52 -12.08
N SER A 94 8.83 -4.99 -10.89
CA SER A 94 9.84 -4.49 -9.94
C SER A 94 9.95 -5.44 -8.76
N ASP A 95 11.01 -6.24 -8.71
CA ASP A 95 11.24 -7.24 -7.66
C ASP A 95 12.75 -7.46 -7.46
N LEU A 96 13.15 -7.81 -6.24
CA LEU A 96 14.52 -8.16 -5.88
C LEU A 96 14.92 -9.55 -6.35
N ARG A 97 13.97 -10.49 -6.41
CA ARG A 97 14.24 -11.86 -6.84
C ARG A 97 13.87 -12.02 -8.30
N ARG A 98 14.62 -12.84 -9.04
CA ARG A 98 14.15 -13.37 -10.32
C ARG A 98 12.98 -14.32 -10.02
N PRO A 99 11.74 -13.94 -10.31
CA PRO A 99 10.62 -14.77 -9.90
C PRO A 99 10.40 -15.76 -11.04
N HIS A 100 10.77 -17.01 -10.76
CA HIS A 100 10.75 -18.18 -11.66
C HIS A 100 9.40 -18.46 -12.35
N ARG A 101 8.29 -17.84 -11.93
CA ARG A 101 6.92 -18.16 -12.36
C ARG A 101 6.09 -16.99 -12.91
N TYR A 102 6.72 -15.85 -13.24
CA TYR A 102 6.02 -14.84 -14.06
C TYR A 102 5.87 -15.24 -15.52
N HIS A 103 6.54 -16.31 -15.93
CA HIS A 103 6.37 -16.89 -17.24
C HIS A 103 4.97 -17.49 -17.30
N GLY A 104 4.13 -17.00 -18.22
CA GLY A 104 2.90 -17.68 -18.58
C GLY A 104 3.19 -19.09 -19.10
N PRO A 105 2.15 -19.91 -19.40
CA PRO A 105 2.34 -21.25 -19.95
C PRO A 105 3.18 -21.30 -21.25
N ARG A 106 3.38 -20.15 -21.93
CA ARG A 106 4.22 -19.99 -23.13
C ARG A 106 5.64 -19.46 -22.86
N GLY A 107 6.10 -19.35 -21.61
CA GLY A 107 7.49 -19.01 -21.30
C GLY A 107 7.89 -17.54 -21.48
N HIS A 108 7.02 -16.66 -21.96
CA HIS A 108 7.40 -15.26 -22.21
C HIS A 108 7.75 -14.53 -20.90
N PRO A 109 8.96 -13.96 -20.79
CA PRO A 109 9.31 -13.11 -19.65
C PRO A 109 8.50 -11.80 -19.68
N PRO A 110 8.31 -11.14 -18.52
CA PRO A 110 7.88 -9.75 -18.45
C PRO A 110 8.67 -8.90 -19.43
N THR A 111 7.96 -8.03 -20.13
CA THR A 111 8.53 -7.13 -21.15
C THR A 111 9.59 -6.17 -20.58
N ARG A 112 9.48 -5.79 -19.30
CA ARG A 112 10.46 -4.93 -18.60
C ARG A 112 10.63 -5.38 -17.15
N ARG A 113 11.87 -5.34 -16.66
CA ARG A 113 12.23 -5.77 -15.30
C ARG A 113 13.19 -4.79 -14.65
N TRP A 114 13.00 -4.54 -13.35
CA TRP A 114 13.90 -3.72 -12.54
C TRP A 114 14.09 -4.37 -11.17
N ALA A 115 15.31 -4.33 -10.64
CA ALA A 115 15.59 -4.70 -9.26
C ALA A 115 15.41 -3.45 -8.38
N GLY A 116 14.30 -3.39 -7.64
CA GLY A 116 14.00 -2.31 -6.71
C GLY A 116 14.53 -2.60 -5.30
N GLY A 117 15.37 -1.73 -4.76
CA GLY A 117 15.96 -1.89 -3.41
C GLY A 117 15.19 -1.14 -2.33
N LYS A 118 14.45 -1.84 -1.46
CA LYS A 118 13.87 -1.24 -0.23
C LYS A 118 14.87 -1.25 0.91
N ARG A 119 15.48 -0.10 1.23
CA ARG A 119 16.34 0.01 2.44
C ARG A 119 16.24 1.32 3.20
N MET A 120 15.57 2.34 2.66
CA MET A 120 15.47 3.66 3.27
C MET A 120 14.01 4.14 3.21
N ALA A 121 13.19 3.64 4.13
CA ALA A 121 11.81 4.11 4.28
C ALA A 121 11.36 3.98 5.74
N THR A 122 10.11 4.33 5.99
CA THR A 122 9.39 3.95 7.20
C THR A 122 8.51 2.73 6.94
N VAL A 123 8.25 1.96 7.99
CA VAL A 123 7.26 0.88 7.99
C VAL A 123 6.32 1.05 9.17
N THR A 124 5.03 0.80 8.94
CA THR A 124 4.01 0.81 9.99
C THR A 124 3.54 -0.61 10.27
N ASN A 125 3.75 -1.06 11.51
CA ASN A 125 3.37 -2.39 11.95
C ASN A 125 1.88 -2.47 12.35
N SER A 126 1.41 -3.63 12.83
CA SER A 126 0.02 -3.88 13.19
C SER A 126 -0.51 -3.03 14.35
N GLU A 127 0.37 -2.49 15.18
CA GLU A 127 0.00 -1.62 16.30
C GLU A 127 0.12 -0.13 15.93
N ARG A 128 0.15 0.25 14.66
CA ARG A 128 0.29 1.65 14.21
C ARG A 128 1.66 2.28 14.48
N ARG A 129 2.67 1.47 14.81
CA ARG A 129 4.01 1.97 15.09
C ARG A 129 4.81 2.13 13.81
N ILE A 130 5.18 3.36 13.53
CA ILE A 130 6.03 3.81 12.44
C ILE A 130 7.48 3.67 12.90
N SER A 131 8.26 2.87 12.18
CA SER A 131 9.68 2.64 12.46
C SER A 131 10.52 2.94 11.23
N ARG A 132 11.69 3.56 11.44
CA ARG A 132 12.66 3.84 10.39
C ARG A 132 13.46 2.59 10.03
N GLN A 133 13.39 2.15 8.77
CA GLN A 133 14.29 1.14 8.22
C GLN A 133 15.53 1.81 7.63
N ARG A 134 16.68 1.60 8.26
CA ARG A 134 17.95 2.21 7.87
C ARG A 134 18.76 1.29 6.97
N CYS A 135 19.55 1.90 6.10
CA CYS A 135 20.42 1.16 5.20
C CYS A 135 21.63 0.63 5.97
N PHE A 136 21.81 -0.69 5.98
CA PHE A 136 22.98 -1.32 6.60
C PHE A 136 24.18 -1.41 5.64
N LEU A 137 23.91 -1.59 4.33
CA LEU A 137 24.93 -1.70 3.28
C LEU A 137 24.54 -0.82 2.09
N PRO A 138 25.51 -0.18 1.40
CA PRO A 138 25.22 0.61 0.21
C PRO A 138 24.51 -0.23 -0.85
N LEU A 139 23.69 0.43 -1.66
CA LEU A 139 23.05 -0.21 -2.81
C LEU A 139 24.09 -0.34 -3.94
N PRO A 140 24.08 -1.46 -4.70
CA PRO A 140 24.79 -1.53 -5.97
C PRO A 140 24.37 -0.38 -6.89
N ALA A 141 25.28 0.12 -7.73
CA ALA A 141 25.07 1.34 -8.51
C ALA A 141 23.87 1.23 -9.48
N GLU A 142 23.60 0.03 -9.97
CA GLU A 142 22.54 -0.31 -10.91
C GLU A 142 21.17 -0.44 -10.24
N VAL A 143 21.13 -0.57 -8.91
CA VAL A 143 19.91 -0.72 -8.12
C VAL A 143 19.40 0.65 -7.71
N LYS A 144 18.17 0.97 -8.12
CA LYS A 144 17.48 2.18 -7.70
C LYS A 144 16.34 1.83 -6.74
N PRO A 145 16.05 2.70 -5.76
CA PRO A 145 14.92 2.47 -4.86
C PRO A 145 13.60 2.69 -5.60
N ASP A 146 12.54 2.01 -5.16
CA ASP A 146 11.23 2.02 -5.83
C ASP A 146 10.68 3.45 -6.05
N TRP A 147 10.81 4.33 -5.04
CA TRP A 147 10.37 5.72 -5.14
C TRP A 147 11.09 6.49 -6.27
N TRP A 148 12.38 6.25 -6.46
CA TRP A 148 13.16 6.90 -7.50
C TRP A 148 12.70 6.45 -8.89
N ILE A 149 12.36 5.16 -9.02
CA ILE A 149 11.83 4.60 -10.26
C ILE A 149 10.48 5.25 -10.57
N MET A 150 9.59 5.38 -9.57
CA MET A 150 8.30 6.05 -9.74
C MET A 150 8.45 7.52 -10.15
N SER A 151 9.31 8.28 -9.47
CA SER A 151 9.62 9.67 -9.84
C SER A 151 10.18 9.78 -11.26
N SER A 152 11.08 8.87 -11.64
CA SER A 152 11.69 8.86 -12.98
C SER A 152 10.67 8.54 -14.07
N VAL A 153 9.73 7.63 -13.81
CA VAL A 153 8.64 7.33 -14.73
C VAL A 153 7.68 8.50 -14.85
N ALA A 154 7.32 9.16 -13.74
CA ALA A 154 6.45 10.33 -13.73
C ALA A 154 7.06 11.56 -14.45
N GLY A 155 8.39 11.69 -14.43
CA GLY A 155 9.09 12.74 -15.17
C GLY A 155 8.98 12.62 -16.70
N LYS A 156 8.89 11.40 -17.24
CA LYS A 156 8.81 11.16 -18.70
C LYS A 156 7.59 11.79 -19.38
N PRO A 157 6.36 11.71 -18.83
CA PRO A 157 5.19 12.40 -19.37
C PRO A 157 5.09 13.88 -18.95
N GLY A 158 6.08 14.46 -18.25
CA GLY A 158 6.10 15.88 -17.91
C GLY A 158 5.76 16.24 -16.47
N PHE A 159 5.52 15.28 -15.57
CA PHE A 159 5.24 15.54 -14.15
C PHE A 159 6.52 15.61 -13.29
N GLY A 160 7.66 15.99 -13.88
CA GLY A 160 8.96 15.94 -13.20
C GLY A 160 9.04 16.84 -11.97
N GLU A 161 8.40 18.00 -11.99
CA GLU A 161 8.38 18.94 -10.86
C GLU A 161 7.57 18.39 -9.67
N ALA A 162 6.39 17.82 -9.93
CA ALA A 162 5.53 17.23 -8.90
C ALA A 162 6.16 16.00 -8.22
N PHE A 163 7.09 15.32 -8.88
CA PHE A 163 7.76 14.12 -8.36
C PHE A 163 9.25 14.34 -8.04
N ASN A 164 9.67 15.58 -7.84
CA ASN A 164 11.08 15.99 -7.67
C ASN A 164 11.70 15.66 -6.30
N TYR A 165 11.37 14.49 -5.73
CA TYR A 165 11.91 14.03 -4.46
C TYR A 165 13.41 13.75 -4.58
N LYS A 166 14.18 14.20 -3.59
CA LYS A 166 15.63 13.96 -3.50
C LYS A 166 15.96 12.83 -2.55
N ARG A 167 15.10 12.60 -1.56
CA ARG A 167 15.27 11.59 -0.52
C ARG A 167 13.93 11.11 0.04
N PRO A 168 13.90 9.94 0.70
CA PRO A 168 12.70 9.40 1.34
C PRO A 168 12.06 10.34 2.37
N ALA A 169 12.86 11.21 3.00
CA ALA A 169 12.35 12.20 3.96
C ALA A 169 11.37 13.19 3.30
N ASP A 170 11.58 13.56 2.03
CA ASP A 170 10.69 14.47 1.29
C ASP A 170 9.29 13.85 1.16
N ILE A 171 9.24 12.59 0.73
CA ILE A 171 8.01 11.82 0.55
C ILE A 171 7.32 11.59 1.90
N PHE A 172 8.09 11.29 2.94
CA PHE A 172 7.54 11.10 4.28
C PHE A 172 6.88 12.37 4.82
N ARG A 173 7.52 13.53 4.66
CA ARG A 173 6.96 14.83 5.06
C ARG A 173 5.69 15.15 4.28
N GLU A 174 5.67 14.92 2.97
CA GLU A 174 4.46 15.11 2.15
C GLU A 174 3.32 14.20 2.63
N HIS A 175 3.60 12.92 2.86
CA HIS A 175 2.62 11.97 3.39
C HIS A 175 2.08 12.40 4.78
N ALA A 176 2.98 12.86 5.66
CA ALA A 176 2.60 13.36 6.97
C ALA A 176 1.74 14.63 6.88
N ALA A 177 2.11 15.57 6.00
CA ALA A 177 1.33 16.77 5.73
C ALA A 177 -0.06 16.45 5.17
N LEU A 178 -0.18 15.53 4.20
CA LEU A 178 -1.48 15.10 3.67
C LEU A 178 -2.37 14.48 4.75
N SER A 179 -1.80 13.70 5.67
CA SER A 179 -2.56 13.12 6.77
C SER A 179 -3.15 14.16 7.73
N ALA A 180 -2.50 15.32 7.86
CA ALA A 180 -2.94 16.42 8.69
C ALA A 180 -3.85 17.42 7.95
N HIS A 181 -3.68 17.53 6.64
CA HIS A 181 -4.39 18.47 5.78
C HIS A 181 -5.91 18.28 5.91
N GLU A 182 -6.60 19.33 6.38
CA GLU A 182 -8.04 19.34 6.64
C GLU A 182 -8.55 18.07 7.36
N ASN A 183 -7.80 17.61 8.36
CA ASN A 183 -8.21 16.46 9.15
C ASN A 183 -9.22 16.87 10.22
N ASN A 184 -9.01 18.01 10.90
CA ASN A 184 -9.94 18.59 11.88
C ASN A 184 -10.47 17.62 12.96
N GLY A 185 -9.77 16.49 13.18
CA GLY A 185 -10.19 15.43 14.11
C GLY A 185 -11.13 14.37 13.50
N GLU A 186 -11.49 14.46 12.23
CA GLU A 186 -12.38 13.51 11.55
C GLU A 186 -11.70 12.16 11.29
N ARG A 187 -10.38 12.17 11.05
CA ARG A 187 -9.59 10.97 10.74
C ARG A 187 -8.53 10.74 11.82
N LEU A 188 -8.55 9.56 12.43
CA LEU A 188 -7.59 9.20 13.47
C LEU A 188 -6.14 9.14 12.98
N PHE A 189 -5.94 8.87 11.68
CA PHE A 189 -4.61 8.87 11.11
C PHE A 189 -4.16 10.31 10.85
N ASN A 190 -3.24 10.79 11.69
CA ASN A 190 -2.71 12.14 11.63
C ASN A 190 -1.25 12.12 12.08
N LEU A 191 -0.36 12.68 11.27
CA LEU A 191 1.08 12.78 11.50
C LEU A 191 1.57 14.24 11.49
N ALA A 192 0.72 15.20 11.86
CA ALA A 192 1.06 16.63 11.88
C ALA A 192 2.40 16.91 12.60
N GLY A 193 2.64 16.24 13.74
CA GLY A 193 3.89 16.40 14.51
C GLY A 193 5.15 15.90 13.79
N LEU A 194 5.01 15.20 12.66
CA LEU A 194 6.11 14.68 11.85
C LEU A 194 6.24 15.35 10.47
N ALA A 195 5.32 16.27 10.11
CA ALA A 195 5.29 16.91 8.79
C ALA A 195 6.50 17.83 8.54
N ASN A 196 7.08 18.40 9.61
CA ASN A 196 8.19 19.34 9.54
C ASN A 196 9.54 18.76 10.01
N LEU A 197 9.69 17.41 10.03
CA LEU A 197 10.94 16.79 10.43
C LEU A 197 12.10 17.27 9.55
N SER A 198 13.18 17.72 10.18
CA SER A 198 14.46 17.89 9.48
C SER A 198 14.96 16.55 8.95
N ASP A 199 15.87 16.58 7.98
CA ASP A 199 16.46 15.34 7.46
C ASP A 199 17.18 14.54 8.55
N ALA A 200 17.87 15.23 9.46
CA ALA A 200 18.47 14.62 10.64
C ALA A 200 17.41 14.02 11.58
N GLY A 201 16.28 14.71 11.77
CA GLY A 201 15.15 14.21 12.56
C GLY A 201 14.50 12.96 11.97
N TYR A 202 14.35 12.91 10.64
CA TYR A 202 13.86 11.73 9.93
C TYR A 202 14.84 10.54 10.06
N GLU A 203 16.14 10.79 9.95
CA GLU A 203 17.16 9.75 10.13
C GLU A 203 17.29 9.28 11.57
N ALA A 204 17.08 10.16 12.55
CA ALA A 204 17.07 9.86 13.98
C ALA A 204 15.72 9.36 14.50
N LEU A 205 14.69 9.25 13.64
CA LEU A 205 13.33 8.90 14.05
C LEU A 205 13.31 7.62 14.88
N ILE A 206 12.86 7.76 16.12
CA ILE A 206 12.57 6.66 17.02
C ILE A 206 11.17 6.10 16.71
N PRO A 207 10.88 4.83 17.03
CA PRO A 207 9.58 4.24 16.73
C PRO A 207 8.41 4.96 17.43
N VAL A 208 7.49 5.53 16.66
CA VAL A 208 6.32 6.29 17.17
C VAL A 208 5.01 5.65 16.73
N GLN A 209 3.98 5.70 17.57
CA GLN A 209 2.65 5.22 17.23
C GLN A 209 1.76 6.39 16.82
N TRP A 210 1.05 6.29 15.70
CA TRP A 210 0.08 7.32 15.32
C TRP A 210 -1.26 7.18 16.08
N PRO A 211 -1.98 8.29 16.33
CA PRO A 211 -1.75 9.66 15.84
C PRO A 211 -0.54 10.37 16.48
N VAL A 212 0.12 11.23 15.71
CA VAL A 212 1.21 12.11 16.17
C VAL A 212 0.84 13.56 15.84
N MET A 213 0.32 14.26 16.85
CA MET A 213 -0.16 15.64 16.72
C MET A 213 1.00 16.64 16.85
N GLU A 214 0.80 17.85 16.35
CA GLU A 214 1.78 18.93 16.54
C GLU A 214 1.95 19.26 18.03
N GLY A 215 3.19 19.53 18.46
CA GLY A 215 3.52 19.80 19.86
C GLY A 215 3.55 18.56 20.78
N ALA A 216 2.99 17.42 20.37
CA ALA A 216 3.23 16.14 21.02
C ALA A 216 4.64 15.68 20.61
N GLY A 217 5.64 15.90 21.47
CA GLY A 217 7.02 15.52 21.17
C GLY A 217 7.15 14.07 20.69
N VAL A 218 8.16 13.79 19.86
CA VAL A 218 8.47 12.44 19.36
C VAL A 218 8.74 11.45 20.51
N GLU A 219 9.04 11.97 21.70
CA GLU A 219 9.26 11.25 22.96
C GLU A 219 7.99 11.02 23.80
N ALA A 220 6.79 11.28 23.29
CA ALA A 220 5.56 10.97 24.04
C ALA A 220 5.49 9.45 24.31
N GLU A 221 5.97 9.01 25.47
CA GLU A 221 6.08 7.63 25.94
C GLU A 221 4.72 6.89 26.02
N GLY A 222 3.61 7.58 25.77
CA GLY A 222 2.27 7.00 25.75
C GLY A 222 1.79 6.68 24.35
N SER A 223 1.87 5.41 23.96
CA SER A 223 1.13 4.90 22.80
C SER A 223 -0.38 5.13 23.03
N THR A 224 -1.03 6.04 22.29
CA THR A 224 -2.47 6.29 22.47
C THR A 224 -3.26 5.06 22.05
N ARG A 225 -3.76 4.31 23.04
CA ARG A 225 -4.79 3.30 22.81
C ARG A 225 -6.03 4.02 22.30
N LEU A 226 -6.35 3.84 21.02
CA LEU A 226 -7.55 4.41 20.42
C LEU A 226 -8.80 3.94 21.16
N PHE A 227 -9.79 4.83 21.25
CA PHE A 227 -11.11 4.57 21.85
C PHE A 227 -11.12 4.31 23.36
N SER A 228 -10.04 4.62 24.09
CA SER A 228 -9.98 4.50 25.55
C SER A 228 -10.94 5.47 26.27
N ASP A 229 -11.36 6.53 25.60
CA ASP A 229 -12.34 7.52 26.04
C ASP A 229 -13.80 7.14 25.68
N GLY A 230 -13.99 5.99 25.04
CA GLY A 230 -15.31 5.51 24.61
C GLY A 230 -15.89 6.22 23.39
N ARG A 231 -15.12 7.07 22.68
CA ARG A 231 -15.58 7.79 21.49
C ARG A 231 -15.10 7.10 20.22
N PHE A 232 -16.01 6.61 19.40
CA PHE A 232 -15.71 5.86 18.17
C PHE A 232 -15.81 6.74 16.92
N VAL A 233 -15.18 6.32 15.80
CA VAL A 233 -15.31 7.00 14.50
C VAL A 233 -16.63 6.65 13.83
N THR A 234 -17.73 6.98 14.49
CA THR A 234 -19.10 6.86 14.00
C THR A 234 -19.81 8.20 14.16
N ASP A 235 -20.88 8.42 13.39
CA ASP A 235 -21.60 9.70 13.39
C ASP A 235 -22.09 10.13 14.77
N ASN A 236 -22.42 9.16 15.63
CA ASN A 236 -22.85 9.38 17.01
C ASN A 236 -21.78 9.05 18.07
N GLN A 237 -20.54 8.79 17.65
CA GLN A 237 -19.38 8.46 18.48
C GLN A 237 -19.53 7.22 19.36
N ARG A 238 -20.51 6.34 19.09
CA ARG A 238 -20.74 5.09 19.83
C ARG A 238 -20.33 3.87 19.01
N ALA A 239 -19.94 2.81 19.72
CA ALA A 239 -19.75 1.50 19.10
C ALA A 239 -21.07 0.99 18.48
N ARG A 240 -20.97 0.29 17.35
CA ARG A 240 -22.11 -0.35 16.67
C ARG A 240 -22.04 -1.85 16.92
N PHE A 241 -23.06 -2.41 17.58
CA PHE A 241 -23.21 -3.86 17.71
C PHE A 241 -23.91 -4.40 16.45
N VAL A 242 -23.28 -5.35 15.76
CA VAL A 242 -23.83 -5.99 14.56
C VAL A 242 -24.05 -7.47 14.85
N ALA A 243 -25.32 -7.87 14.95
CA ALA A 243 -25.67 -9.28 15.04
C ALA A 243 -25.53 -9.94 13.66
N ILE A 244 -24.85 -11.10 13.62
CA ILE A 244 -24.66 -11.87 12.40
C ILE A 244 -25.28 -13.25 12.54
N ASN A 245 -25.87 -13.74 11.45
CA ASN A 245 -26.38 -15.11 11.37
C ASN A 245 -25.33 -15.99 10.68
N THR A 246 -25.02 -17.13 11.30
CA THR A 246 -24.08 -18.10 10.73
C THR A 246 -24.65 -18.73 9.46
N ARG A 247 -23.80 -18.84 8.43
CA ARG A 247 -24.09 -19.58 7.20
C ARG A 247 -22.92 -20.51 6.90
N LEU A 248 -23.22 -21.67 6.33
CA LEU A 248 -22.18 -22.60 5.88
C LEU A 248 -21.39 -22.00 4.69
N PRO A 249 -20.12 -22.39 4.50
CA PRO A 249 -19.37 -22.02 3.31
C PRO A 249 -20.10 -22.42 2.02
N ALA A 250 -19.97 -21.63 0.95
CA ALA A 250 -20.62 -21.97 -0.32
C ALA A 250 -20.09 -23.30 -0.92
N GLN A 251 -18.79 -23.57 -0.76
CA GLN A 251 -18.20 -24.85 -1.14
C GLN A 251 -18.45 -25.88 -0.04
N GLN A 252 -19.25 -26.89 -0.36
CA GLN A 252 -19.52 -28.04 0.49
C GLN A 252 -18.79 -29.28 -0.08
N THR A 253 -18.48 -30.23 0.78
CA THR A 253 -17.94 -31.53 0.38
C THR A 253 -18.99 -32.33 -0.38
N SER A 254 -18.55 -33.18 -1.29
CA SER A 254 -19.39 -34.16 -2.02
C SER A 254 -18.69 -35.51 -2.06
N ASP A 255 -19.34 -36.52 -2.64
CA ASP A 255 -18.72 -37.84 -2.84
C ASP A 255 -17.45 -37.75 -3.72
N ASP A 256 -17.45 -36.87 -4.72
CA ASP A 256 -16.28 -36.59 -5.58
C ASP A 256 -15.20 -35.76 -4.88
N TYR A 257 -15.58 -34.95 -3.88
CA TYR A 257 -14.69 -34.06 -3.11
C TYR A 257 -14.96 -34.17 -1.60
N PRO A 258 -14.60 -35.29 -0.95
CA PRO A 258 -15.03 -35.58 0.42
C PRO A 258 -14.21 -34.84 1.49
N MET A 259 -13.15 -34.13 1.11
CA MET A 259 -12.21 -33.49 2.03
C MET A 259 -12.31 -31.96 2.00
N VAL A 260 -12.13 -31.35 3.17
CA VAL A 260 -11.92 -29.91 3.30
C VAL A 260 -10.43 -29.62 3.26
N VAL A 261 -10.01 -28.73 2.36
CA VAL A 261 -8.63 -28.27 2.25
C VAL A 261 -8.48 -26.91 2.94
N ASN A 262 -7.45 -26.78 3.77
CA ASN A 262 -7.09 -25.52 4.41
C ASN A 262 -5.61 -25.20 4.15
N THR A 263 -5.31 -23.94 3.86
CA THR A 263 -3.94 -23.47 3.62
C THR A 263 -3.42 -22.69 4.82
N GLY A 264 -2.21 -23.00 5.28
CA GLY A 264 -1.60 -22.38 6.45
C GLY A 264 -0.30 -21.66 6.15
N ARG A 265 0.37 -21.21 7.22
CA ARG A 265 1.73 -20.68 7.21
C ARG A 265 2.58 -21.47 8.19
N ILE A 266 3.87 -21.53 7.95
CA ILE A 266 4.84 -22.12 8.87
C ILE A 266 5.87 -21.07 9.28
N ARG A 267 6.42 -21.21 10.49
CA ARG A 267 7.32 -20.22 11.10
C ARG A 267 8.54 -19.90 10.22
N ASP A 268 9.13 -20.94 9.62
CA ASP A 268 10.44 -20.85 8.98
C ASP A 268 10.36 -20.56 7.47
N GLN A 269 9.16 -20.34 6.92
CA GLN A 269 8.96 -19.92 5.53
C GLN A 269 8.11 -18.67 5.47
N TRP A 270 8.53 -17.73 4.62
CA TRP A 270 7.77 -16.51 4.36
C TRP A 270 7.01 -16.63 3.05
N HIS A 271 5.80 -16.07 3.02
CA HIS A 271 5.02 -16.00 1.80
C HIS A 271 5.76 -15.13 0.77
N THR A 272 5.58 -15.47 -0.51
CA THR A 272 6.14 -14.69 -1.62
C THR A 272 5.33 -13.42 -1.87
#